data_AF-A0A1F4QC48-F1
#
_entry.id   AF-A0A1F4QC48-F1
#
_cell.length_a   1.000
_cell.length_b   1.000
_cell.length_c   1.000
_cell.angle_alpha   90.00
_cell.angle_beta   90.00
_cell.angle_gamma   90.00
#
_symmetry.space_group_name_H-M   'P 1'
#
loop_
_entity.id
_entity.type
_entity.pdbx_description
1 polymer ?
#
loop_
_entity_poly.entity_id
_entity_poly.type
_entity_poly.pdbx_seq_one_letter_code
_entity_poly.pdbx_strand_id
1 'polypeptide(L)'
;MKKGFHWLAISWVALVLLAGPLSPLHADEAEKSEPAPAAGPMRFVGTVIAVVPASRTVVVDVPWDRDFLRIGAEVTATTTITAEGQTVSLDRLQSGDRVRLSVRRVATGNEAISVEVLQGP
;
A
#
# COMPACT_ATOMS: atom_id res chain seq x y z
N MET A 1 3.60 -21.27 -48.60
CA MET A 1 2.33 -22.04 -48.63
C MET A 1 1.50 -21.55 -47.43
N LYS A 2 0.48 -20.68 -47.61
CA LYS A 2 -0.98 -20.99 -47.72
C LYS A 2 -1.46 -21.82 -46.51
N LYS A 3 -2.49 -21.51 -45.68
CA LYS A 3 -3.68 -20.61 -45.64
C LYS A 3 -4.18 -20.59 -44.18
N GLY A 4 -4.80 -19.53 -43.64
CA GLY A 4 -6.23 -19.13 -43.70
C GLY A 4 -6.71 -18.96 -42.24
N PHE A 5 -7.36 -17.90 -41.73
CA PHE A 5 -8.47 -17.00 -42.10
C PHE A 5 -9.89 -17.62 -42.05
N HIS A 6 -10.80 -16.86 -41.39
CA HIS A 6 -12.25 -16.97 -41.15
C HIS A 6 -12.70 -17.73 -39.87
N TRP A 7 -13.42 -17.17 -38.88
CA TRP A 7 -14.62 -16.29 -38.74
C TRP A 7 -15.92 -17.09 -38.52
N LEU A 8 -16.63 -16.85 -37.39
CA LEU A 8 -18.06 -17.11 -37.04
C LEU A 8 -18.16 -17.09 -35.49
N ALA A 9 -18.74 -16.12 -34.76
CA ALA A 9 -20.07 -15.47 -34.80
C ALA A 9 -21.25 -16.46 -34.64
N ILE A 10 -22.27 -16.02 -33.88
CA ILE A 10 -23.61 -16.60 -33.56
C ILE A 10 -23.71 -16.87 -32.04
N SER A 11 -24.16 -15.94 -31.20
CA SER A 11 -25.51 -15.36 -31.08
C SER A 11 -26.58 -16.40 -30.72
N TRP A 12 -26.99 -16.42 -29.44
CA TRP A 12 -28.27 -17.00 -29.05
C TRP A 12 -29.00 -16.03 -28.13
N VAL A 13 -29.86 -15.24 -28.77
CA VAL A 13 -30.90 -14.43 -28.15
C VAL A 13 -32.01 -15.38 -27.73
N ALA A 14 -32.29 -15.45 -26.43
CA ALA A 14 -33.55 -15.98 -25.92
C ALA A 14 -34.44 -14.79 -25.53
N LEU A 15 -35.37 -14.52 -26.45
CA LEU A 15 -36.48 -13.58 -26.38
C LEU A 15 -37.50 -14.06 -25.33
N VAL A 16 -37.72 -13.28 -24.27
CA VAL A 16 -38.94 -13.38 -23.44
C VAL A 16 -39.55 -11.99 -23.33
N LEU A 17 -40.57 -11.74 -24.13
CA LEU A 17 -41.53 -10.65 -23.99
C LEU A 17 -42.87 -11.30 -23.65
N LEU A 18 -43.48 -10.91 -22.52
CA LEU A 18 -44.85 -10.39 -22.47
C LEU A 18 -45.25 -9.94 -21.05
N ALA A 19 -45.92 -8.78 -21.01
CA ALA A 19 -46.81 -8.23 -19.96
C ALA A 19 -46.18 -7.44 -18.80
N GLY A 20 -46.16 -6.10 -18.92
CA GLY A 20 -46.24 -5.15 -17.77
C GLY A 20 -47.69 -4.77 -17.46
N PRO A 21 -47.99 -3.63 -16.80
CA PRO A 21 -47.24 -2.84 -15.81
C PRO A 21 -48.03 -2.71 -14.46
N LEU A 22 -47.40 -2.32 -13.34
CA LEU A 22 -48.05 -1.55 -12.24
C LEU A 22 -47.05 -1.24 -11.09
N SER A 23 -46.80 0.07 -10.93
CA SER A 23 -46.44 0.81 -9.70
C SER A 23 -45.06 0.66 -9.02
N PRO A 24 -44.49 1.79 -8.54
CA PRO A 24 -43.18 1.83 -7.89
C PRO A 24 -43.32 1.61 -6.38
N LEU A 25 -42.55 0.68 -5.82
CA LEU A 25 -42.33 0.62 -4.38
C LEU A 25 -41.00 -0.09 -4.09
N HIS A 26 -40.07 0.67 -3.53
CA HIS A 26 -38.95 0.22 -2.70
C HIS A 26 -38.15 -1.01 -3.17
N ALA A 27 -36.92 -0.76 -3.62
CA ALA A 27 -35.77 -1.10 -2.79
C ALA A 27 -34.51 -0.67 -3.55
N ASP A 28 -33.85 0.30 -2.97
CA ASP A 28 -32.45 0.63 -3.19
C ASP A 28 -31.62 -0.65 -2.96
N GLU A 29 -31.42 -1.44 -4.01
CA GLU A 29 -30.29 -2.36 -4.09
C GLU A 29 -29.13 -1.55 -4.68
N ALA A 30 -28.73 -0.52 -3.94
CA ALA A 30 -27.33 -0.16 -3.91
C ALA A 30 -26.62 -1.42 -3.41
N GLU A 31 -26.01 -2.15 -4.35
CA GLU A 31 -24.92 -3.06 -4.03
C GLU A 31 -23.95 -2.26 -3.15
N LYS A 32 -24.10 -2.44 -1.84
CA LYS A 32 -23.15 -2.03 -0.84
C LYS A 32 -21.94 -2.90 -1.10
N SER A 33 -21.15 -2.47 -2.09
CA SER A 33 -19.74 -2.78 -2.17
C SER A 33 -19.17 -2.29 -0.85
N GLU A 34 -19.11 -3.21 0.11
CA GLU A 34 -18.38 -3.02 1.34
C GLU A 34 -16.99 -2.53 0.92
N PRO A 35 -16.57 -1.33 1.34
CA PRO A 35 -15.24 -0.86 1.00
C PRO A 35 -14.28 -1.91 1.54
N ALA A 36 -13.49 -2.51 0.64
CA ALA A 36 -12.40 -3.38 1.04
C ALA A 36 -11.67 -2.69 2.21
N PRO A 37 -11.41 -3.38 3.33
CA PRO A 37 -10.84 -2.75 4.50
C PRO A 37 -9.62 -1.97 4.04
N ALA A 38 -9.68 -0.64 4.25
CA ALA A 38 -8.59 0.25 3.84
C ALA A 38 -7.30 -0.35 4.38
N ALA A 39 -6.41 -0.77 3.47
CA ALA A 39 -5.22 -1.51 3.84
C ALA A 39 -4.47 -0.70 4.90
N GLY A 40 -4.42 -1.27 6.12
CA GLY A 40 -3.80 -0.61 7.26
C GLY A 40 -2.31 -0.35 7.01
N PRO A 41 -1.68 0.49 7.85
CA PRO A 41 -0.27 0.78 7.70
C PRO A 41 0.57 -0.51 7.81
N MET A 42 1.54 -0.65 6.90
CA MET A 42 2.46 -1.77 6.90
C MET A 42 3.56 -1.52 7.94
N ARG A 43 3.85 -2.51 8.76
CA ARG A 43 4.86 -2.42 9.83
C ARG A 43 6.00 -3.38 9.57
N PHE A 44 7.21 -2.89 9.69
CA PHE A 44 8.44 -3.63 9.44
C PHE A 44 9.42 -3.42 10.58
N VAL A 45 10.32 -4.39 10.76
CA VAL A 45 11.47 -4.27 11.65
C VAL A 45 12.71 -4.56 10.82
N GLY A 46 13.67 -3.64 10.83
CA GLY A 46 14.84 -3.73 9.96
C GLY A 46 15.98 -2.84 10.42
N THR A 47 17.00 -2.73 9.59
CA THR A 47 18.19 -1.94 9.85
C THR A 47 18.23 -0.75 8.91
N VAL A 48 18.45 0.45 9.44
CA VAL A 48 18.66 1.66 8.63
C VAL A 48 19.98 1.48 7.88
N ILE A 49 19.94 1.60 6.56
CA ILE A 49 21.15 1.55 5.73
C ILE A 49 21.54 2.93 5.20
N ALA A 50 20.58 3.84 5.11
CA ALA A 50 20.82 5.24 4.75
C ALA A 50 19.76 6.16 5.33
N VAL A 51 20.19 7.36 5.71
CA VAL A 51 19.35 8.52 5.93
C VAL A 51 19.74 9.55 4.88
N VAL A 52 18.77 10.03 4.10
CA VAL A 52 18.99 10.97 2.99
C VAL A 52 18.30 12.29 3.35
N PRO A 53 19.02 13.27 3.93
CA PRO A 53 18.41 14.52 4.41
C PRO A 53 17.77 15.36 3.29
N ALA A 54 18.40 15.39 2.11
CA ALA A 54 17.94 16.19 0.98
C ALA A 54 16.52 15.83 0.52
N SER A 55 16.16 14.55 0.55
CA SER A 55 14.84 14.04 0.19
C SER A 55 14.01 13.61 1.40
N ARG A 56 14.50 13.89 2.63
CA ARG A 56 13.92 13.43 3.90
C ARG A 56 13.54 11.95 3.87
N THR A 57 14.41 11.10 3.35
CA THR A 57 14.11 9.68 3.17
C THR A 57 14.93 8.85 4.14
N VAL A 58 14.30 7.89 4.80
CA VAL A 58 15.00 6.80 5.50
C VAL A 58 14.93 5.54 4.64
N VAL A 59 16.04 4.82 4.53
CA VAL A 59 16.11 3.55 3.82
C VAL A 59 16.42 2.45 4.82
N VAL A 60 15.54 1.45 4.86
CA VAL A 60 15.59 0.36 5.83
C VAL A 60 15.63 -0.98 5.10
N ASP A 61 16.57 -1.83 5.48
CA ASP A 61 16.60 -3.24 5.06
C ASP A 61 15.82 -4.08 6.05
N VAL A 62 14.77 -4.72 5.55
CA VAL A 62 13.91 -5.60 6.32
C VAL A 62 14.24 -7.03 5.95
N PRO A 63 14.66 -7.89 6.89
CA PRO A 63 14.90 -9.30 6.59
C PRO A 63 13.65 -9.94 5.96
N TRP A 64 13.82 -10.57 4.81
CA TRP A 64 12.74 -11.22 4.06
C TRP A 64 13.21 -12.54 3.48
N ASP A 65 12.77 -13.65 4.09
CA ASP A 65 13.18 -15.01 3.77
C ASP A 65 14.72 -15.18 3.79
N ARG A 66 15.39 -15.19 2.63
CA ARG A 66 16.84 -15.35 2.49
C ARG A 66 17.59 -14.10 2.05
N ASP A 67 16.88 -12.98 1.94
CA ASP A 67 17.43 -11.70 1.49
C ASP A 67 16.81 -10.56 2.33
N PHE A 68 16.85 -9.34 1.81
CA PHE A 68 16.29 -8.15 2.44
C PHE A 68 15.35 -7.42 1.50
N LEU A 69 14.17 -7.06 2.01
CA LEU A 69 13.30 -6.08 1.39
C LEU A 69 13.81 -4.68 1.74
N ARG A 70 14.32 -3.96 0.74
CA ARG A 70 14.75 -2.56 0.92
C ARG A 70 13.57 -1.62 0.79
N ILE A 71 13.30 -0.87 1.86
CA ILE A 71 12.19 0.08 1.95
C ILE A 71 12.75 1.49 2.08
N GLY A 72 12.56 2.30 1.04
CA GLY A 72 12.66 3.76 1.15
C GLY A 72 11.33 4.33 1.61
N ALA A 73 11.35 5.16 2.65
CA ALA A 73 10.19 5.85 3.17
C ALA A 73 10.47 7.35 3.38
N GLU A 74 9.60 8.20 2.84
CA GLU A 74 9.64 9.64 3.04
C GLU A 74 9.19 9.99 4.46
N VAL A 75 9.97 10.83 5.14
CA VAL A 75 9.71 11.36 6.46
C VAL A 75 9.12 12.75 6.31
N THR A 76 7.90 12.90 6.81
CA THR A 76 7.13 14.15 6.74
C THR A 76 7.06 14.80 8.13
N ALA A 77 6.49 16.01 8.19
CA ALA A 77 6.23 16.68 9.46
C ALA A 77 5.26 15.91 10.39
N THR A 78 4.51 14.96 9.84
CA THR A 78 3.56 14.12 10.60
C THR A 78 4.15 12.79 11.05
N THR A 79 5.37 12.46 10.62
CA THR A 79 6.05 11.22 10.99
C THR A 79 6.52 11.31 12.44
N THR A 80 6.11 10.35 13.26
CA THR A 80 6.61 10.25 14.64
C THR A 80 7.91 9.46 14.67
N ILE A 81 9.02 10.09 15.06
CA ILE A 81 10.30 9.41 15.24
C ILE A 81 10.62 9.35 16.73
N THR A 82 10.87 8.14 17.25
CA THR A 82 11.20 7.93 18.65
C THR A 82 12.49 7.13 18.83
N ALA A 83 13.23 7.46 19.87
CA ALA A 83 14.38 6.68 20.36
C ALA A 83 14.34 6.68 21.89
N GLU A 84 14.50 5.51 22.51
CA GLU A 84 14.44 5.37 23.98
C GLU A 84 13.15 5.97 24.59
N GLY A 85 12.04 5.88 23.86
CA GLY A 85 10.73 6.43 24.27
C GLY A 85 10.59 7.95 24.13
N GLN A 86 11.61 8.67 23.65
CA GLN A 86 11.56 10.11 23.44
C GLN A 86 11.40 10.44 21.95
N THR A 87 10.64 11.49 21.64
CA THR A 87 10.53 12.00 20.26
C THR A 87 11.84 12.66 19.85
N VAL A 88 12.38 12.25 18.70
CA VAL A 88 13.64 12.76 18.14
C VAL A 88 13.46 13.23 16.70
N SER A 89 14.48 13.86 16.15
CA SER A 89 14.52 14.32 14.75
C SER A 89 15.11 13.26 13.82
N LEU A 90 14.85 13.39 12.51
CA LEU A 90 15.43 12.51 11.48
C LEU A 90 16.96 12.46 11.55
N ASP A 91 17.61 13.57 11.89
CA ASP A 91 19.07 13.68 11.98
C ASP A 91 19.70 12.83 13.10
N ARG A 92 18.87 12.28 14.01
CA ARG A 92 19.32 11.34 15.04
C ARG A 92 19.40 9.90 14.55
N LEU A 93 18.74 9.57 13.44
CA LEU A 93 18.82 8.25 12.85
C LEU A 93 20.19 8.08 12.17
N GLN A 94 20.76 6.88 12.32
CA GLN A 94 22.06 6.53 11.79
C GLN A 94 21.98 5.21 11.01
N SER A 95 22.83 5.07 10.00
CA SER A 95 23.04 3.77 9.38
C SER A 95 23.56 2.78 10.43
N GLY A 96 22.94 1.60 10.51
CA GLY A 96 23.17 0.59 11.55
C GLY A 96 22.04 0.51 12.58
N ASP A 97 21.24 1.57 12.76
CA ASP A 97 20.11 1.55 13.71
C ASP A 97 19.13 0.45 13.38
N ARG A 98 18.76 -0.34 14.39
CA ARG A 98 17.64 -1.28 14.28
C ARG A 98 16.35 -0.54 14.62
N VAL A 99 15.42 -0.50 13.67
CA VAL A 99 14.19 0.29 13.78
C VAL A 99 12.94 -0.54 13.56
N ARG A 100 11.85 -0.14 14.20
CA ARG A 100 10.49 -0.48 13.79
C ARG A 100 9.94 0.65 12.94
N LEU A 101 9.66 0.35 11.68
CA LEU A 101 9.17 1.29 10.67
C LEU A 101 7.70 1.00 10.36
N SER A 102 6.83 2.00 10.51
CA SER A 102 5.45 1.94 10.00
C SER A 102 5.32 2.85 8.78
N VAL A 103 4.77 2.32 7.68
CA VAL A 103 4.58 3.09 6.44
C VAL A 103 3.17 2.95 5.91
N ARG A 104 2.75 3.95 5.13
CA ARG A 104 1.63 3.84 4.19
C ARG A 104 2.13 4.00 2.77
N ARG A 105 1.47 3.30 1.84
CA ARG A 105 1.69 3.51 0.41
C ARG A 105 0.90 4.74 -0.04
N VAL A 106 1.58 5.65 -0.70
CA VAL A 106 1.02 6.85 -1.33
C VAL A 106 1.35 6.82 -2.83
N ALA A 107 0.83 7.78 -3.60
CA ALA A 107 1.01 7.81 -5.05
C ALA A 107 2.49 7.84 -5.49
N THR A 108 3.36 8.46 -4.70
CA THR A 108 4.77 8.69 -5.01
C THR A 108 5.72 7.64 -4.40
N GLY A 109 5.23 6.74 -3.54
CA GLY A 109 6.08 5.78 -2.84
C GLY A 109 5.54 5.39 -1.47
N ASN A 110 6.45 5.21 -0.51
CA ASN A 110 6.07 4.96 0.88
C ASN A 110 6.29 6.23 1.70
N GLU A 111 5.30 6.58 2.51
CA GLU A 111 5.40 7.63 3.51
C GLU A 111 5.52 6.97 4.90
N ALA A 112 6.50 7.40 5.68
CA ALA A 112 6.70 6.97 7.05
C ALA A 112 5.62 7.57 7.96
N ILE A 113 4.94 6.71 8.70
CA ILE A 113 4.00 7.10 9.76
C ILE A 113 4.75 7.16 11.09
N SER A 114 5.58 6.16 11.37
CA SER A 114 6.45 6.17 12.54
C SER A 114 7.75 5.44 12.30
N VAL A 115 8.81 5.89 13.01
CA VAL A 115 10.11 5.22 13.08
C VAL A 115 10.51 5.16 14.55
N GLU A 116 10.61 3.96 15.10
CA GLU A 116 11.04 3.73 16.48
C GLU A 116 12.40 3.06 16.47
N VAL A 117 13.43 3.69 17.04
CA VAL A 117 14.75 3.10 17.23
C VAL A 117 14.67 2.09 18.37
N LEU A 118 14.89 0.83 18.03
CA LEU A 118 14.90 -0.30 18.96
C LEU A 118 16.31 -0.55 19.51
N GLN A 119 17.33 -0.28 18.70
CA GLN A 119 18.74 -0.45 19.05
C GLN A 119 19.57 0.48 18.17
N GLY A 120 20.59 1.11 18.76
CA GLY A 120 21.58 1.91 18.02
C GLY A 120 22.53 1.05 17.16
N PRO A 121 23.49 1.69 16.46
CA PRO A 121 24.42 1.01 15.55
C PRO A 121 25.47 0.16 16.28
#